data_AF-A0A8H7HIB0-F1
#
_entry.id   AF-A0A8H7HIB0-F1
#
_cell.length_a   1.000
_cell.length_b   1.000
_cell.length_c   1.000
_cell.angle_alpha   90.00
_cell.angle_beta   90.00
_cell.angle_gamma   90.00
#
_symmetry.space_group_name_H-M   'P 1'
#
loop_
_entity.id
_entity.type
_entity.pdbx_description
1 polymer ?
#
loop_
_entity_poly.entity_id
_entity_poly.type
_entity_poly.pdbx_seq_one_letter_code
_entity_poly.pdbx_strand_id
1 'polypeptide(L)'
;AMRLQQQFDNETVDFSKGESLAKTLERPKFDCGICMETYTDEAIARIDGCGHSCCRECMRSNIQSKIEERKYPIPCPFCVAGSDDNRGQDRGLGMIPSWVVETIGISPELFNIFTELQLAEHSIMIDCRRCVSTLVPQPLCINAWCKQCNQTIQGGAKHSCDGSAELETLMHQRGWKHCPGCRTPIERSMGCNHMTCTTPGCNMHFCYKCGAVVINGGTRTEIQTAVSSHFRSCALFDVPRGV
;
A
#
# COMPACT_ATOMS: atom_id res chain seq x y z
N ALA A 1 -27.09 -42.35 -69.68
CA ALA A 1 -27.44 -41.12 -68.96
C ALA A 1 -27.60 -41.39 -67.46
N MET A 2 -28.64 -42.12 -67.00
CA MET A 2 -28.92 -42.32 -65.57
C MET A 2 -27.79 -42.96 -64.73
N ARG A 3 -27.08 -43.98 -65.26
CA ARG A 3 -25.97 -44.63 -64.52
C ARG A 3 -24.78 -43.72 -64.25
N LEU A 4 -24.47 -42.82 -65.19
CA LEU A 4 -23.38 -41.85 -65.04
C LEU A 4 -23.76 -40.79 -64.01
N GLN A 5 -25.01 -40.32 -64.02
CA GLN A 5 -25.51 -39.38 -63.01
C GLN A 5 -25.42 -39.98 -61.60
N GLN A 6 -25.82 -41.24 -61.43
CA GLN A 6 -25.73 -41.94 -60.14
C GLN A 6 -24.28 -42.11 -59.65
N GLN A 7 -23.30 -42.25 -60.55
CA GLN A 7 -21.89 -42.29 -60.18
C GLN A 7 -21.40 -40.94 -59.67
N PHE A 8 -21.72 -39.84 -60.38
CA PHE A 8 -21.37 -38.49 -59.94
C PHE A 8 -22.04 -38.10 -58.62
N ASP A 9 -23.30 -38.49 -58.42
CA ASP A 9 -24.03 -38.24 -57.18
C ASP A 9 -23.43 -39.04 -56.00
N ASN A 10 -22.94 -40.26 -56.23
CA ASN A 10 -22.24 -41.04 -55.19
C ASN A 10 -20.85 -40.47 -54.86
N GLU A 11 -20.09 -40.05 -55.87
CA GLU A 11 -18.75 -39.46 -55.68
C GLU A 11 -18.82 -38.12 -54.92
N THR A 12 -19.84 -37.30 -55.19
CA THR A 12 -20.05 -36.04 -54.45
C THR A 12 -20.44 -36.28 -52.99
N VAL A 13 -21.24 -37.31 -52.71
CA VAL A 13 -21.57 -37.72 -51.34
C VAL A 13 -20.32 -38.20 -50.59
N ASP A 14 -19.47 -39.02 -51.21
CA ASP A 14 -18.25 -39.52 -50.57
C ASP A 14 -17.22 -38.41 -50.33
N PHE A 15 -17.12 -37.44 -51.25
CA PHE A 15 -16.28 -36.26 -51.06
C PHE A 15 -16.76 -35.39 -49.89
N SER A 16 -18.07 -35.15 -49.80
CA SER A 16 -18.67 -34.38 -48.69
C SER A 16 -18.50 -35.04 -47.32
N LYS A 17 -18.56 -36.38 -47.27
CA LYS A 17 -18.29 -37.16 -46.05
C LYS A 17 -16.83 -37.04 -45.64
N GLY A 18 -15.89 -37.13 -46.59
CA GLY A 18 -14.46 -36.91 -46.35
C GLY A 18 -14.16 -35.52 -45.77
N GLU A 19 -14.80 -34.49 -46.32
CA GLU A 19 -14.66 -33.10 -45.87
C GLU A 19 -15.26 -32.87 -44.47
N SER A 20 -16.41 -33.49 -44.17
CA SER A 20 -17.04 -33.44 -42.85
C SER A 20 -16.23 -34.16 -41.76
N LEU A 21 -15.58 -35.28 -42.12
CA LEU A 21 -14.69 -36.00 -41.21
C LEU A 21 -13.40 -35.20 -40.95
N ALA A 22 -12.86 -34.55 -41.99
CA ALA A 22 -11.73 -33.63 -41.85
C ALA A 22 -12.05 -32.45 -40.93
N LYS A 23 -13.22 -31.80 -41.11
CA LYS A 23 -13.70 -30.71 -40.23
C LYS A 23 -13.89 -31.14 -38.77
N THR A 24 -14.25 -32.39 -38.52
CA THR A 24 -14.41 -32.92 -37.16
C THR A 24 -13.06 -33.12 -36.44
N LEU A 25 -11.97 -33.24 -37.21
CA LEU A 25 -10.60 -33.38 -36.72
C LEU A 25 -9.84 -32.03 -36.65
N GLU A 26 -10.43 -30.94 -37.13
CA GLU A 26 -9.81 -29.61 -37.10
C GLU A 26 -9.75 -29.06 -35.66
N ARG A 27 -8.53 -28.88 -35.16
CA ARG A 27 -8.27 -28.30 -33.84
C ARG A 27 -8.70 -26.82 -33.82
N PRO A 28 -9.25 -26.30 -32.70
CA PRO A 28 -9.59 -24.89 -32.59
C PRO A 28 -8.36 -24.02 -32.84
N LYS A 29 -8.53 -23.03 -33.73
CA LYS A 29 -7.51 -22.05 -34.12
C LYS A 29 -7.71 -20.75 -33.33
N PHE A 30 -6.61 -20.13 -32.92
CA PHE A 30 -6.58 -18.91 -32.13
C PHE A 30 -5.67 -17.88 -32.78
N ASP A 31 -6.15 -16.65 -32.95
CA ASP A 31 -5.37 -15.56 -33.52
C ASP A 31 -4.76 -14.71 -32.41
N CYS A 32 -3.44 -14.58 -32.42
CA CYS A 32 -2.71 -13.82 -31.41
C CYS A 32 -2.83 -12.31 -31.65
N GLY A 33 -3.39 -11.56 -30.70
CA GLY A 33 -3.52 -10.09 -30.80
C GLY A 33 -2.20 -9.30 -30.75
N ILE A 34 -1.04 -9.95 -30.57
CA ILE A 34 0.28 -9.30 -30.53
C ILE A 34 1.03 -9.48 -31.86
N CYS A 35 1.19 -10.72 -32.34
CA CYS A 35 1.89 -11.01 -33.60
C CYS A 35 0.95 -11.17 -34.82
N MET A 36 -0.37 -11.23 -34.61
CA MET A 36 -1.39 -11.43 -35.64
C MET A 36 -1.28 -12.77 -36.40
N GLU A 37 -0.67 -13.79 -35.78
CA GLU A 37 -0.57 -15.14 -36.31
C GLU A 37 -1.61 -16.10 -35.69
N THR A 38 -1.96 -17.15 -36.44
CA THR A 38 -2.92 -18.18 -36.03
C THR A 38 -2.22 -19.41 -35.44
N TYR A 39 -2.66 -19.83 -34.25
CA TYR A 39 -2.09 -20.94 -33.49
C TYR A 39 -3.15 -21.98 -33.12
N THR A 40 -2.70 -23.18 -32.76
CA THR A 40 -3.57 -24.17 -32.10
C THR A 40 -3.49 -24.01 -30.58
N ASP A 41 -4.44 -24.61 -29.85
CA ASP A 41 -4.60 -24.47 -28.40
C ASP A 41 -3.31 -24.71 -27.58
N GLU A 42 -2.43 -25.63 -28.00
CA GLU A 42 -1.16 -25.94 -27.33
C GLU A 42 -0.15 -24.77 -27.30
N ALA A 43 -0.29 -23.82 -28.22
CA ALA A 43 0.63 -22.70 -28.38
C ALA A 43 0.12 -21.41 -27.73
N ILE A 44 -0.91 -21.48 -26.88
CA ILE A 44 -1.53 -20.33 -26.21
C ILE A 44 -1.11 -20.24 -24.74
N ALA A 45 -0.81 -19.04 -24.27
CA ALA A 45 -0.66 -18.71 -22.86
C ALA A 45 -1.83 -17.83 -22.41
N ARG A 46 -2.43 -18.15 -21.25
CA ARG A 46 -3.58 -17.44 -20.69
C ARG A 46 -3.24 -16.90 -19.30
N ILE A 47 -3.75 -15.71 -18.98
CA ILE A 47 -3.58 -15.06 -17.68
C ILE A 47 -4.89 -15.13 -16.92
N ASP A 48 -4.96 -15.90 -15.82
CA ASP A 48 -6.23 -16.17 -15.12
C ASP A 48 -6.88 -14.91 -14.54
N GLY A 49 -6.08 -13.97 -14.03
CA GLY A 49 -6.59 -12.74 -13.39
C GLY A 49 -7.37 -11.84 -14.34
N CYS A 50 -6.88 -11.67 -15.58
CA CYS A 50 -7.52 -10.83 -16.59
C CYS A 50 -8.09 -11.61 -17.78
N GLY A 51 -8.05 -12.94 -17.81
CA GLY A 51 -8.57 -13.76 -18.90
C GLY A 51 -7.96 -13.54 -20.29
N HIS A 52 -6.98 -12.64 -20.44
CA HIS A 52 -6.31 -12.37 -21.70
C HIS A 52 -5.38 -13.52 -22.09
N SER A 53 -5.24 -13.73 -23.39
CA SER A 53 -4.38 -14.78 -23.96
C SER A 53 -3.60 -14.27 -25.17
N CYS A 54 -2.40 -14.82 -25.37
CA CYS A 54 -1.61 -14.65 -26.58
C CYS A 54 -0.80 -15.91 -26.85
N CYS A 55 -0.12 -15.97 -27.99
CA CYS A 55 0.78 -17.08 -28.25
C CYS A 55 1.93 -17.11 -27.24
N ARG A 56 2.46 -18.31 -26.98
CA ARG A 56 3.51 -18.52 -25.97
C ARG A 56 4.78 -17.73 -26.27
N GLU A 57 5.09 -17.49 -27.55
CA GLU A 57 6.26 -16.72 -27.95
C GLU A 57 6.13 -15.23 -27.61
N CYS A 58 4.99 -14.61 -27.94
CA CYS A 58 4.74 -13.22 -27.54
C CYS A 58 4.70 -13.05 -26.02
N MET A 59 4.10 -14.01 -25.29
CA MET A 59 4.10 -13.98 -23.82
C MET A 59 5.53 -14.06 -23.27
N ARG A 60 6.36 -14.95 -23.81
CA ARG A 60 7.78 -15.08 -23.43
C ARG A 60 8.54 -13.78 -23.65
N SER A 61 8.41 -13.18 -24.83
CA SER A 61 9.09 -11.93 -25.16
C SER A 61 8.66 -10.78 -24.24
N ASN A 62 7.37 -10.67 -23.92
CA ASN A 62 6.88 -9.68 -22.95
C ASN A 62 7.48 -9.93 -21.55
N ILE A 63 7.45 -11.17 -21.05
CA ILE A 63 8.01 -11.52 -19.73
C ILE A 63 9.51 -11.20 -19.68
N GLN A 64 10.26 -11.60 -20.71
CA GLN A 64 11.69 -11.34 -20.82
C GLN A 64 12.00 -9.84 -20.76
N SER A 65 11.35 -9.04 -21.61
CA SER A 65 11.53 -7.58 -21.63
C SER A 65 11.24 -6.95 -20.25
N LYS A 66 10.21 -7.40 -19.53
CA LYS A 66 9.85 -6.84 -18.23
C LYS A 66 10.83 -7.23 -17.12
N ILE A 67 11.37 -8.44 -17.15
CA ILE A 67 12.44 -8.89 -16.24
C ILE A 67 13.74 -8.10 -16.49
N GLU A 68 14.10 -7.90 -17.76
CA GLU A 68 15.26 -7.09 -18.16
C GLU A 68 15.11 -5.63 -17.70
N GLU A 69 13.90 -5.06 -17.81
CA GLU A 69 13.52 -3.75 -17.27
C GLU A 69 13.43 -3.70 -15.72
N ARG A 70 13.68 -4.80 -15.02
CA ARG A 70 13.56 -4.92 -13.55
C ARG A 70 12.15 -4.56 -13.03
N LYS A 71 11.11 -4.86 -13.81
CA LYS A 71 9.71 -4.57 -13.45
C LYS A 71 9.03 -5.78 -12.84
N TYR A 72 8.58 -5.63 -11.61
CA TYR A 72 7.84 -6.63 -10.86
C TYR A 72 6.82 -5.95 -9.92
N PRO A 73 5.59 -6.45 -9.75
CA PRO A 73 4.96 -7.58 -10.46
C PRO A 73 4.83 -7.35 -11.98
N ILE A 74 4.91 -8.40 -12.79
CA ILE A 74 4.86 -8.28 -14.26
C ILE A 74 3.40 -8.11 -14.71
N PRO A 75 3.01 -6.98 -15.33
CA PRO A 75 1.63 -6.76 -15.73
C PRO A 75 1.31 -7.46 -17.06
N CYS A 76 0.03 -7.75 -17.26
CA CYS A 76 -0.53 -8.27 -18.50
C CYS A 76 -0.34 -7.23 -19.63
N PRO A 77 0.20 -7.64 -20.80
CA PRO A 77 0.44 -6.71 -21.91
C PRO A 77 -0.85 -6.08 -22.46
N PHE A 78 -1.95 -6.84 -22.47
CA PHE A 78 -3.25 -6.38 -22.96
C PHE A 78 -3.94 -5.40 -22.00
N CYS A 79 -3.84 -5.65 -20.69
CA CYS A 79 -4.38 -4.74 -19.67
C CYS A 79 -3.67 -3.39 -19.71
N VAL A 80 -2.34 -3.39 -19.87
CA VAL A 80 -1.56 -2.15 -19.95
C VAL A 80 -1.83 -1.39 -21.26
N ALA A 81 -2.08 -2.10 -22.36
CA ALA A 81 -2.41 -1.51 -23.65
C ALA A 81 -3.85 -0.95 -23.73
N GLY A 82 -4.69 -1.14 -22.71
CA GLY A 82 -6.09 -0.70 -22.72
C GLY A 82 -6.97 -1.47 -23.71
N SER A 83 -6.54 -2.67 -24.11
CA SER A 83 -7.13 -3.40 -25.24
C SER A 83 -8.44 -4.16 -24.95
N ASP A 84 -9.19 -3.80 -23.91
CA ASP A 84 -10.53 -4.36 -23.68
C ASP A 84 -11.51 -3.37 -23.02
N ASP A 85 -12.45 -2.89 -23.84
CA ASP A 85 -13.62 -2.06 -23.50
C ASP A 85 -14.74 -2.84 -22.78
N ASN A 86 -14.53 -4.10 -22.40
CA ASN A 86 -15.62 -4.99 -21.98
C ASN A 86 -15.47 -5.59 -20.57
N ARG A 87 -14.88 -4.83 -19.64
CA ARG A 87 -14.95 -5.15 -18.21
C ARG A 87 -15.40 -3.95 -17.42
N GLY A 88 -16.64 -4.05 -16.93
CA GLY A 88 -17.18 -3.15 -15.93
C GLY A 88 -16.20 -2.95 -14.78
N GLN A 89 -16.02 -1.68 -14.44
CA GLN A 89 -15.47 -1.07 -13.23
C GLN A 89 -14.88 -2.03 -12.17
N ASP A 90 -13.64 -1.70 -11.78
CA ASP A 90 -13.05 -2.01 -10.47
C ASP A 90 -12.25 -3.32 -10.30
N ARG A 91 -11.65 -3.83 -11.38
CA ARG A 91 -10.60 -4.87 -11.26
C ARG A 91 -9.30 -4.34 -11.86
N GLY A 92 -8.29 -4.16 -11.01
CA GLY A 92 -6.97 -3.64 -11.38
C GLY A 92 -6.27 -4.46 -12.48
N LEU A 93 -5.10 -3.97 -12.90
CA LEU A 93 -4.28 -4.62 -13.93
C LEU A 93 -4.08 -6.11 -13.62
N GLY A 94 -4.35 -6.98 -14.60
CA GLY A 94 -3.99 -8.39 -14.48
C GLY A 94 -2.48 -8.54 -14.37
N MET A 95 -2.00 -9.33 -13.41
CA MET A 95 -0.59 -9.66 -13.28
C MET A 95 -0.32 -11.05 -13.84
N ILE A 96 0.85 -11.23 -14.44
CA ILE A 96 1.32 -12.55 -14.90
C ILE A 96 1.72 -13.35 -13.66
N PRO A 97 1.08 -14.51 -13.40
CA PRO A 97 1.39 -15.33 -12.23
C PRO A 97 2.72 -16.07 -12.42
N SER A 98 3.38 -16.43 -11.31
CA SER A 98 4.70 -17.08 -11.33
C SER A 98 4.74 -18.38 -12.14
N TRP A 99 3.67 -19.18 -12.07
CA TRP A 99 3.58 -20.44 -12.84
C TRP A 99 3.62 -20.22 -14.37
N VAL A 100 3.14 -19.08 -14.88
CA VAL A 100 3.26 -18.74 -16.30
C VAL A 100 4.72 -18.47 -16.64
N VAL A 101 5.44 -17.75 -15.78
CA VAL A 101 6.87 -17.49 -15.95
C VAL A 101 7.69 -18.79 -15.92
N GLU A 102 7.36 -19.71 -15.02
CA GLU A 102 8.01 -21.03 -14.91
C GLU A 102 7.78 -21.91 -16.15
N THR A 103 6.58 -21.86 -16.73
CA THR A 103 6.20 -22.74 -17.84
C THR A 103 6.45 -22.16 -19.22
N ILE A 104 6.67 -20.84 -19.37
CA ILE A 104 6.84 -20.20 -20.68
C ILE A 104 8.19 -20.52 -21.33
N GLY A 105 9.16 -20.99 -20.52
CA GLY A 105 10.51 -21.35 -20.98
C GLY A 105 11.39 -20.12 -21.23
N ILE A 106 11.61 -19.30 -20.22
CA ILE A 106 12.66 -18.26 -20.22
C ILE A 106 14.02 -18.88 -19.88
N SER A 107 15.12 -18.13 -20.13
CA SER A 107 16.46 -18.61 -19.79
C SER A 107 16.66 -18.69 -18.26
N PRO A 108 17.58 -19.55 -17.77
CA PRO A 108 17.89 -19.65 -16.34
C PRO A 108 18.35 -18.32 -15.73
N GLU A 109 19.07 -17.50 -16.49
CA GLU A 109 19.57 -16.20 -16.04
C GLU A 109 18.42 -15.22 -15.78
N LEU A 110 17.43 -15.17 -16.68
CA LEU A 110 16.23 -14.35 -16.51
C LEU A 110 15.37 -14.86 -15.34
N PHE A 111 15.29 -16.18 -15.16
CA PHE A 111 14.56 -16.77 -14.04
C PHE A 111 15.20 -16.42 -12.68
N ASN A 112 16.53 -16.37 -12.60
CA ASN A 112 17.23 -15.92 -11.40
C ASN A 112 16.92 -14.46 -11.09
N ILE A 113 16.94 -13.58 -12.09
CA ILE A 113 16.55 -12.17 -11.93
C ILE A 113 15.10 -12.06 -11.45
N PHE A 114 14.19 -12.83 -12.06
CA PHE A 114 12.79 -12.86 -11.62
C PHE A 114 12.67 -13.24 -10.15
N THR A 115 13.39 -14.28 -9.71
CA THR A 115 13.42 -14.71 -8.30
C THR A 115 13.94 -13.61 -7.38
N GLU A 116 15.02 -12.92 -7.77
CA GLU A 116 15.54 -11.77 -7.02
C GLU A 116 14.51 -10.64 -6.90
N LEU A 117 13.79 -10.33 -7.98
CA LEU A 117 12.73 -9.32 -7.98
C LEU A 117 11.55 -9.72 -7.06
N GLN A 118 11.16 -10.99 -7.03
CA GLN A 118 10.14 -11.51 -6.10
C GLN A 118 10.56 -11.33 -4.63
N LEU A 119 11.83 -11.65 -4.32
CA LEU A 119 12.40 -11.45 -3.00
C LEU A 119 12.48 -9.96 -2.65
N ALA A 120 12.84 -9.11 -3.62
CA ALA A 120 12.95 -7.67 -3.43
C ALA A 120 11.61 -7.02 -3.06
N GLU A 121 10.48 -7.49 -3.60
CA GLU A 121 9.14 -7.01 -3.21
C GLU A 121 8.87 -7.16 -1.70
N HIS A 122 9.43 -8.21 -1.10
CA HIS A 122 9.26 -8.53 0.32
C HIS A 122 10.44 -8.06 1.18
N SER A 123 11.50 -7.57 0.56
CA SER A 123 12.72 -7.16 1.23
C SER A 123 12.64 -5.69 1.64
N ILE A 124 13.10 -5.41 2.85
CA ILE A 124 13.36 -4.04 3.30
C ILE A 124 14.85 -3.83 3.39
N MET A 125 15.36 -2.77 2.75
CA MET A 125 16.74 -2.36 2.98
C MET A 125 16.87 -1.90 4.43
N ILE A 126 17.74 -2.56 5.19
CA ILE A 126 18.07 -2.22 6.57
C ILE A 126 19.45 -1.57 6.55
N ASP A 127 19.46 -0.24 6.60
CA ASP A 127 20.68 0.54 6.77
C ASP A 127 20.85 0.92 8.24
N CYS A 128 21.80 0.27 8.92
CA CYS A 128 22.17 0.66 10.27
C CYS A 128 23.01 1.95 10.21
N ARG A 129 22.43 3.09 10.61
CA ARG A 129 23.15 4.39 10.68
C ARG A 129 24.43 4.37 11.52
N ARG A 130 24.61 3.36 12.38
CA ARG A 130 25.79 3.18 13.22
C ARG A 130 26.85 2.28 12.57
N CYS A 131 26.43 1.31 11.76
CA CYS A 131 27.31 0.42 11.04
C CYS A 131 27.36 0.88 9.58
N VAL A 132 28.23 1.85 9.29
CA VAL A 132 28.41 2.44 7.94
C VAL A 132 29.14 1.47 6.98
N SER A 133 28.89 0.18 7.09
CA SER A 133 29.47 -0.85 6.24
C SER A 133 28.36 -1.69 5.63
N THR A 134 28.20 -1.48 4.33
CA THR A 134 27.40 -2.24 3.40
C THR A 134 27.51 -3.75 3.66
N LEU A 135 26.35 -4.39 3.79
CA LEU A 135 26.09 -5.81 3.48
C LEU A 135 26.26 -6.89 4.56
N VAL A 136 26.61 -6.59 5.81
CA VAL A 136 26.56 -7.62 6.87
C VAL A 136 26.04 -7.05 8.18
N PRO A 137 24.90 -7.53 8.74
CA PRO A 137 24.55 -7.27 10.12
C PRO A 137 25.67 -7.82 11.00
N GLN A 138 26.48 -6.92 11.57
CA GLN A 138 27.45 -7.31 12.57
C GLN A 138 26.63 -7.90 13.73
N PRO A 139 26.82 -9.18 14.12
CA PRO A 139 25.92 -9.91 15.03
C PRO A 139 25.85 -9.34 16.46
N LEU A 140 26.51 -8.21 16.72
CA LEU A 140 26.63 -7.53 18.01
C LEU A 140 26.05 -6.10 18.00
N CYS A 141 25.44 -5.63 16.91
CA CYS A 141 24.86 -4.29 16.89
C CYS A 141 23.49 -4.29 17.60
N ILE A 142 23.48 -3.90 18.87
CA ILE A 142 22.28 -3.74 19.70
C ILE A 142 21.51 -2.44 19.43
N ASN A 143 21.81 -1.73 18.34
CA ASN A 143 21.19 -0.44 18.07
C ASN A 143 19.74 -0.63 17.59
N ALA A 144 18.77 -0.18 18.38
CA ALA A 144 17.37 -0.17 18.00
C ALA A 144 17.01 1.12 17.26
N TRP A 145 16.15 1.04 16.24
CA TRP A 145 15.72 2.20 15.44
C TRP A 145 14.29 2.00 14.93
N CYS A 146 13.51 3.09 14.74
CA CYS A 146 12.14 3.01 14.19
C CYS A 146 12.20 2.80 12.67
N LYS A 147 11.60 1.70 12.16
CA LYS A 147 11.48 1.41 10.72
C LYS A 147 10.85 2.57 9.93
N GLN A 148 9.95 3.33 10.55
CA GLN A 148 9.14 4.33 9.87
C GLN A 148 9.82 5.70 9.74
N CYS A 149 10.54 6.16 10.78
CA CYS A 149 11.24 7.46 10.75
C CYS A 149 12.76 7.33 10.66
N ASN A 150 13.29 6.09 10.71
CA ASN A 150 14.70 5.76 10.64
C ASN A 150 15.56 6.46 11.71
N GLN A 151 14.98 6.73 12.90
CA GLN A 151 15.65 7.32 14.06
C GLN A 151 16.07 6.24 15.05
N THR A 152 17.24 6.43 15.66
CA THR A 152 17.76 5.56 16.73
C THR A 152 16.94 5.73 18.00
N ILE A 153 16.49 4.61 18.58
CA ILE A 153 15.77 4.57 19.84
C ILE A 153 16.79 4.46 20.96
N GLN A 154 16.93 5.52 21.76
CA GLN A 154 17.82 5.51 22.91
C GLN A 154 17.15 4.84 24.12
N GLY A 155 17.83 3.85 24.72
CA GLY A 155 17.56 3.40 26.09
C GLY A 155 16.26 2.63 26.33
N GLY A 156 15.77 1.82 25.38
CA GLY A 156 14.59 0.95 25.61
C GLY A 156 13.27 1.70 25.88
N ALA A 157 13.26 3.02 25.70
CA ALA A 157 12.05 3.82 25.83
C ALA A 157 11.06 3.49 24.69
N LYS A 158 9.76 3.66 24.97
CA LYS A 158 8.73 3.62 23.93
C LYS A 158 8.97 4.78 22.96
N HIS A 159 9.37 4.45 21.74
CA HIS A 159 9.53 5.42 20.68
C HIS A 159 8.17 5.75 20.05
N SER A 160 7.90 7.03 19.82
CA SER A 160 6.78 7.47 19.01
C SER A 160 7.28 8.23 17.80
N CYS A 161 6.98 7.74 16.59
CA CYS A 161 7.50 8.36 15.37
C CYS A 161 6.78 9.71 15.07
N ASP A 162 5.74 10.09 15.85
CA ASP A 162 4.98 11.35 15.75
C ASP A 162 5.40 12.44 16.77
N GLY A 163 6.39 12.17 17.63
CA GLY A 163 6.86 13.12 18.64
C GLY A 163 6.02 13.20 19.92
N SER A 164 4.96 12.39 20.06
CA SER A 164 4.08 12.45 21.25
C SER A 164 4.79 12.05 22.55
N ALA A 165 5.73 11.10 22.50
CA ALA A 165 6.50 10.69 23.68
C ALA A 165 7.45 11.80 24.17
N GLU A 166 8.09 12.49 23.24
CA GLU A 166 8.95 13.64 23.49
C GLU A 166 8.14 14.81 24.05
N LEU A 167 6.95 15.06 23.49
CA LEU A 167 6.02 16.09 23.97
C LEU A 167 5.55 15.81 25.39
N GLU A 168 5.10 14.59 25.70
CA GLU A 168 4.70 14.20 27.06
C GLU A 168 5.86 14.36 28.07
N THR A 169 7.06 13.95 27.67
CA THR A 169 8.27 14.14 28.49
C THR A 169 8.54 15.62 28.76
N LEU A 170 8.44 16.46 27.72
CA LEU A 170 8.64 17.90 27.85
C LEU A 170 7.56 18.54 28.73
N MET A 171 6.29 18.12 28.56
CA MET A 171 5.17 18.59 29.39
C MET A 171 5.41 18.28 30.86
N HIS A 172 5.89 17.08 31.18
CA HIS A 172 6.24 16.69 32.54
C HIS A 172 7.39 17.55 33.09
N GLN A 173 8.46 17.74 32.31
CA GLN A 173 9.63 18.53 32.73
C GLN A 173 9.31 20.02 32.94
N ARG A 174 8.47 20.60 32.09
CA ARG A 174 8.08 22.02 32.13
C ARG A 174 6.84 22.28 32.99
N GLY A 175 6.17 21.24 33.47
CA GLY A 175 4.92 21.35 34.24
C GLY A 175 3.74 21.86 33.42
N TRP A 176 3.73 21.63 32.10
CA TRP A 176 2.61 21.97 31.23
C TRP A 176 1.37 21.14 31.56
N LYS A 177 0.19 21.67 31.23
CA LYS A 177 -1.09 21.03 31.57
C LYS A 177 -1.94 20.85 30.33
N HIS A 178 -2.68 19.74 30.28
CA HIS A 178 -3.73 19.59 29.27
C HIS A 178 -4.96 20.41 29.66
N CYS A 179 -5.62 20.98 28.66
CA CYS A 179 -6.99 21.45 28.82
C CYS A 179 -7.90 20.27 29.23
N PRO A 180 -8.71 20.38 30.30
CA PRO A 180 -9.60 19.30 30.73
C PRO A 180 -10.78 19.06 29.76
N GLY A 181 -11.05 19.98 28.82
CA GLY A 181 -12.09 19.82 27.81
C GLY A 181 -11.59 19.10 26.55
N CYS A 182 -10.63 19.71 25.85
CA CYS A 182 -10.17 19.23 24.54
C CYS A 182 -8.81 18.51 24.56
N ARG A 183 -8.17 18.38 25.73
CA ARG A 183 -6.85 17.76 25.90
C ARG A 183 -5.68 18.47 25.20
N THR A 184 -5.88 19.62 24.56
CA THR A 184 -4.79 20.41 23.99
C THR A 184 -3.75 20.75 25.07
N PRO A 185 -2.45 20.50 24.85
CA PRO A 185 -1.37 20.94 25.73
C PRO A 185 -1.35 22.46 25.87
N ILE A 186 -1.31 22.97 27.09
CA ILE A 186 -1.27 24.40 27.40
C ILE A 186 0.01 24.68 28.18
N GLU A 187 0.81 25.60 27.64
CA GLU A 187 1.91 26.24 28.35
C GLU A 187 1.43 27.57 28.95
N ARG A 188 1.83 27.84 30.20
CA ARG A 188 1.68 29.15 30.83
C ARG A 188 3.04 29.83 30.93
N SER A 189 3.24 30.91 30.18
CA SER A 189 4.48 31.70 30.21
C SER A 189 4.50 32.71 31.36
N MET A 190 3.41 33.45 31.58
CA MET A 190 3.25 34.42 32.67
C MET A 190 1.77 34.56 33.09
N GLY A 191 1.52 35.30 34.17
CA GLY A 191 0.17 35.68 34.59
C GLY A 191 -0.45 34.74 35.63
N CYS A 192 -1.78 34.78 35.74
CA CYS A 192 -2.53 34.05 36.76
C CYS A 192 -2.79 32.59 36.39
N ASN A 193 -3.24 31.80 37.36
CA ASN A 193 -3.58 30.39 37.21
C ASN A 193 -4.97 30.16 36.60
N HIS A 194 -5.77 31.21 36.32
CA HIS A 194 -7.01 31.07 35.55
C HIS A 194 -6.69 31.06 34.06
N MET A 195 -6.90 29.92 33.41
CA MET A 195 -6.66 29.73 31.99
C MET A 195 -7.96 29.61 31.22
N THR A 196 -7.96 30.11 29.99
CA THR A 196 -9.03 29.93 29.01
C THR A 196 -8.44 29.17 27.83
N CYS A 197 -9.07 28.08 27.42
CA CYS A 197 -8.61 27.32 26.27
C CYS A 197 -8.74 28.16 24.99
N THR A 198 -7.70 28.16 24.15
CA THR A 198 -7.67 28.89 22.88
C THR A 198 -8.03 28.01 21.69
N THR A 199 -8.19 26.69 21.89
CA THR A 199 -8.56 25.75 20.82
C THR A 199 -9.95 26.10 20.29
N PRO A 200 -10.12 26.31 18.97
CA PRO A 200 -11.42 26.59 18.37
C PRO A 200 -12.46 25.53 18.77
N GLY A 201 -13.63 25.99 19.22
CA GLY A 201 -14.70 25.11 19.70
C GLY A 201 -14.57 24.66 21.17
N CYS A 202 -13.51 25.04 21.88
CA CYS A 202 -13.36 24.77 23.31
C CYS A 202 -13.47 26.06 24.13
N ASN A 203 -14.51 26.17 24.95
CA ASN A 203 -14.73 27.34 25.83
C ASN A 203 -14.36 27.06 27.29
N MET A 204 -13.41 26.15 27.49
CA MET A 204 -13.05 25.68 28.83
C MET A 204 -12.22 26.73 29.58
N HIS A 205 -12.72 27.12 30.76
CA HIS A 205 -11.95 27.84 31.76
C HIS A 205 -11.51 26.87 32.86
N PHE A 206 -10.22 26.84 33.18
CA PHE A 206 -9.67 25.89 34.16
C PHE A 206 -8.52 26.51 34.95
N CYS A 207 -8.20 25.90 36.10
CA CYS A 207 -7.07 26.31 36.91
C CYS A 207 -5.80 25.57 36.48
N TYR A 208 -4.76 26.31 36.05
CA TYR A 208 -3.48 25.73 35.63
C TYR A 208 -2.73 25.04 36.78
N LYS A 209 -2.90 25.53 38.02
CA LYS A 209 -2.22 25.00 39.20
C LYS A 209 -2.73 23.61 39.59
N CYS A 210 -4.03 23.46 39.76
CA CYS A 210 -4.64 22.21 40.22
C CYS A 210 -5.27 21.37 39.10
N GLY A 211 -5.42 21.91 37.89
CA GLY A 211 -6.05 21.22 36.74
C GLY A 211 -7.58 21.18 36.78
N ALA A 212 -8.22 21.73 37.82
CA ALA A 212 -9.66 21.68 37.97
C ALA A 212 -10.38 22.56 36.94
N VAL A 213 -11.53 22.10 36.46
CA VAL A 213 -12.47 22.89 35.65
C VAL A 213 -13.06 24.00 36.51
N VAL A 214 -13.04 25.23 36.00
CA VAL A 214 -13.69 26.39 36.62
C VAL A 214 -15.10 26.56 36.05
N ILE A 215 -15.23 26.60 34.72
CA ILE A 215 -16.51 26.64 33.99
C ILE A 215 -16.27 26.30 32.50
N ASN A 216 -17.29 25.81 31.80
CA ASN A 216 -17.26 25.61 30.34
C ASN A 216 -18.22 26.59 29.65
N GLY A 217 -17.68 27.66 29.08
CA GLY A 217 -18.47 28.76 28.50
C GLY A 217 -19.28 29.55 29.53
N GLY A 218 -20.02 30.55 29.05
CA GLY A 218 -20.86 31.41 29.88
C GLY A 218 -20.65 32.89 29.58
N THR A 219 -21.50 33.73 30.16
CA THR A 219 -21.36 35.18 30.13
C THR A 219 -20.18 35.65 30.99
N ARG A 220 -19.72 36.88 30.75
CA ARG A 220 -18.61 37.48 31.54
C ARG A 220 -18.86 37.41 33.05
N THR A 221 -20.11 37.64 33.49
CA THR A 221 -20.48 37.65 34.91
C THR A 221 -20.44 36.25 35.53
N GLU A 222 -20.90 35.24 34.80
CA GLU A 222 -20.86 33.84 35.24
C GLU A 222 -19.41 33.34 35.35
N ILE A 223 -18.58 33.65 34.35
CA ILE A 223 -17.16 33.31 34.37
C ILE A 223 -16.47 33.97 35.56
N GLN A 224 -16.67 35.28 35.77
CA GLN A 224 -16.06 35.99 36.90
C GLN A 224 -16.49 35.37 38.24
N THR A 225 -17.76 35.01 38.39
CA THR A 225 -18.30 34.38 39.61
C THR A 225 -17.67 33.00 39.86
N ALA A 226 -17.56 32.17 38.82
CA ALA A 226 -16.94 30.85 38.90
C ALA A 226 -15.44 30.95 39.25
N VAL A 227 -14.72 31.89 38.63
CA VAL A 227 -13.31 32.18 38.92
C VAL A 227 -13.16 32.62 40.38
N SER A 228 -13.92 33.62 40.82
CA SER A 228 -13.89 34.09 42.21
C SER A 228 -14.25 33.00 43.22
N SER A 229 -15.15 32.08 42.86
CA SER A 229 -15.50 30.94 43.71
C SER A 229 -14.33 29.96 43.86
N HIS A 230 -13.71 29.56 42.75
CA HIS A 230 -12.59 28.61 42.75
C HIS A 230 -11.37 29.14 43.52
N PHE A 231 -10.98 30.40 43.27
CA PHE A 231 -9.77 30.98 43.86
C PHE A 231 -9.94 31.49 45.30
N ARG A 232 -11.09 31.23 45.94
CA ARG A 232 -11.20 31.30 47.42
C ARG A 232 -10.42 30.18 48.10
N SER A 233 -10.28 29.03 47.44
CA SER A 233 -9.59 27.83 47.95
C SER A 233 -8.38 27.42 47.11
N CYS A 234 -7.99 28.21 46.11
CA CYS A 234 -6.82 27.97 45.27
C CYS A 234 -6.04 29.28 45.04
N ALA A 235 -4.76 29.18 44.65
CA ALA A 235 -3.92 30.35 44.44
C ALA A 235 -4.07 30.89 43.01
N LEU A 236 -4.61 32.11 42.89
CA LEU A 236 -4.75 32.79 41.60
C LEU A 236 -3.41 33.18 41.00
N PHE A 237 -2.45 33.57 41.84
CA PHE A 237 -1.09 33.88 41.44
C PHE A 237 -0.11 32.97 42.18
N ASP A 238 1.03 32.70 41.56
CA ASP A 238 2.10 31.99 42.23
C ASP A 238 2.75 32.92 43.27
N VAL A 239 3.13 32.35 44.42
CA VAL A 239 3.89 33.10 45.42
C VAL A 239 5.31 33.26 44.88
N PRO A 240 5.87 34.49 44.83
CA PRO A 240 7.26 34.68 44.47
C PRO A 240 8.13 33.80 45.37
N ARG A 241 8.98 32.96 44.78
CA ARG A 241 10.00 32.25 45.55
C ARG A 241 10.92 33.34 46.09
N GLY A 242 10.89 33.56 47.41
CA GLY A 242 11.70 34.57 48.07
C GLY A 242 13.16 34.44 47.64
N VAL A 243 13.74 35.57 47.25
CA VAL A 243 15.17 35.74 46.97
C VAL A 243 15.90 35.83 48.31
#